data_AF-A0A209B6Y2-F1
#
_entry.id   AF-A0A209B6Y2-F1
#
_cell.length_a   1.000
_cell.length_b   1.000
_cell.length_c   1.000
_cell.angle_alpha   90.00
_cell.angle_beta   90.00
_cell.angle_gamma   90.00
#
_symmetry.space_group_name_H-M   'P 1'
#
loop_
_entity.id
_entity.type
_entity.pdbx_description
1 polymer ?
#
loop_
_entity_poly.entity_id
_entity_poly.type
_entity_poly.pdbx_seq_one_letter_code
_entity_poly.pdbx_strand_id
1 'polypeptide(L)'
;MQRELALRAAHLFEEQGFADTTVEQIAANAGISLRTFYRHCPVKEEALTPLLVEGVHTLVDALARRPAAEPLPEAARSALLASSTTSEDTLRIARVMLAEPVLKARWLAAGRRAQDLLVPVVARRLGVAADSLAAKTTAGMLVNVATTALEHWALHPEDSTLGEVTSAAYTAVAGFGRAAAT
;
A
#
# COMPACT_ATOMS: atom_id res chain seq x y z
N MET A 1 -3.55 -14.42 -11.12
CA MET A 1 -2.87 -15.54 -10.42
C MET A 1 -2.11 -15.07 -9.17
N GLN A 2 -1.19 -14.09 -9.23
CA GLN A 2 -0.47 -13.61 -8.03
C GLN A 2 -1.39 -12.97 -6.98
N ARG A 3 -2.36 -12.16 -7.41
CA ARG A 3 -3.40 -11.59 -6.54
C ARG A 3 -4.17 -12.69 -5.79
N GLU A 4 -4.68 -13.68 -6.51
CA GLU A 4 -5.43 -14.80 -5.92
C GLU A 4 -4.59 -15.57 -4.89
N LEU A 5 -3.33 -15.89 -5.22
CA LEU A 5 -2.41 -16.55 -4.30
C LEU A 5 -2.24 -15.77 -2.99
N ALA A 6 -2.06 -14.45 -3.11
CA ALA A 6 -1.90 -13.57 -1.97
C ALA A 6 -3.17 -13.49 -1.10
N LEU A 7 -4.35 -13.47 -1.73
CA LEU A 7 -5.63 -13.52 -1.01
C LEU A 7 -5.81 -14.85 -0.27
N ARG A 8 -5.48 -15.99 -0.90
CA ARG A 8 -5.51 -17.30 -0.22
C ARG A 8 -4.53 -17.38 0.94
N ALA A 9 -3.33 -16.81 0.77
CA ALA A 9 -2.36 -16.73 1.87
C ALA A 9 -2.90 -15.88 3.03
N ALA A 10 -3.46 -14.71 2.75
CA ALA A 10 -4.06 -13.85 3.77
C ALA A 10 -5.21 -14.55 4.52
N HIS A 11 -6.04 -15.31 3.81
CA HIS A 11 -7.12 -16.10 4.40
C HIS A 11 -6.57 -17.13 5.39
N LEU A 12 -5.60 -17.94 4.98
CA LEU A 12 -4.98 -18.94 5.85
C LEU A 12 -4.26 -18.30 7.05
N PHE A 13 -3.55 -17.19 6.83
CA PHE A 13 -2.90 -16.47 7.92
C PHE A 13 -3.90 -15.93 8.95
N GLU A 14 -5.08 -15.50 8.54
CA GLU A 14 -6.14 -15.08 9.46
C GLU A 14 -6.80 -16.27 10.18
N GLU A 15 -7.07 -17.37 9.48
CA GLU A 15 -7.80 -18.53 10.03
C GLU A 15 -7.00 -19.34 11.05
N GLN A 16 -5.72 -19.59 10.78
CA GLN A 16 -4.88 -20.50 11.58
C GLN A 16 -3.58 -19.85 12.06
N GLY A 17 -3.34 -18.57 11.74
CA GLY A 17 -2.13 -17.86 12.13
C GLY A 17 -0.99 -18.01 11.13
N PHE A 18 -0.11 -17.00 11.06
CA PHE A 18 1.01 -16.98 10.13
C PHE A 18 2.03 -18.09 10.44
N ALA A 19 2.34 -18.34 11.72
CA ALA A 19 3.33 -19.33 12.13
C ALA A 19 2.95 -20.75 11.69
N ASP A 20 1.68 -21.13 11.90
CA ASP A 20 1.15 -22.47 11.63
C ASP A 20 0.78 -22.70 10.16
N THR A 21 0.84 -21.66 9.33
CA THR A 21 0.59 -21.76 7.88
C THR A 21 1.85 -22.17 7.11
N THR A 22 1.75 -23.21 6.28
CA THR A 22 2.85 -23.68 5.41
C THR A 22 2.65 -23.30 3.95
N VAL A 23 3.74 -23.31 3.18
CA VAL A 23 3.71 -23.04 1.72
C VAL A 23 2.87 -24.09 0.99
N GLU A 24 2.92 -25.34 1.43
CA GLU A 24 2.12 -26.46 0.90
C GLU A 24 0.63 -26.19 1.05
N GLN A 25 0.19 -25.72 2.23
CA GLN A 25 -1.21 -25.37 2.48
C GLN A 25 -1.67 -24.22 1.59
N ILE A 26 -0.85 -23.17 1.44
CA ILE A 26 -1.17 -22.04 0.57
C ILE A 26 -1.26 -22.49 -0.89
N ALA A 27 -0.29 -23.28 -1.37
CA ALA A 27 -0.29 -23.79 -2.74
C ALA A 27 -1.50 -24.70 -3.03
N ALA A 28 -1.83 -25.60 -2.10
CA ALA A 28 -3.00 -26.47 -2.20
C ALA A 28 -4.31 -25.67 -2.22
N ASN A 29 -4.45 -24.68 -1.34
CA ASN A 29 -5.64 -23.81 -1.28
C ASN A 29 -5.79 -22.96 -2.55
N ALA A 30 -4.68 -22.51 -3.13
CA ALA A 30 -4.65 -21.78 -4.41
C ALA A 30 -4.74 -22.68 -5.66
N GLY A 31 -4.82 -24.00 -5.51
CA GLY A 31 -4.91 -24.94 -6.62
C GLY A 31 -3.68 -25.00 -7.52
N ILE A 32 -2.49 -24.71 -6.97
CA ILE A 32 -1.21 -24.68 -7.72
C ILE A 32 -0.20 -25.66 -7.13
N SER A 33 0.78 -26.06 -7.95
CA SER A 33 1.92 -26.84 -7.45
C SER A 33 2.90 -25.98 -6.64
N LEU A 34 3.66 -26.61 -5.74
CA LEU A 34 4.77 -25.96 -5.01
C LEU A 34 5.78 -25.30 -5.96
N ARG A 35 6.11 -25.94 -7.08
CA ARG A 35 6.99 -25.36 -8.11
C ARG A 35 6.41 -24.05 -8.66
N THR A 36 5.10 -23.98 -8.85
CA THR A 36 4.43 -22.75 -9.27
C THR A 36 4.42 -21.72 -8.15
N PHE A 37 4.19 -22.11 -6.89
CA PHE A 37 4.31 -21.22 -5.75
C PHE A 37 5.70 -20.56 -5.71
N TYR A 38 6.78 -21.35 -5.67
CA TYR A 38 8.14 -20.85 -5.55
C TYR A 38 8.61 -20.00 -6.73
N ARG A 39 8.00 -20.16 -7.91
CA ARG A 39 8.23 -19.27 -9.05
C ARG A 39 7.73 -17.85 -8.80
N HIS A 40 6.69 -17.68 -7.99
CA HIS A 40 6.08 -16.38 -7.70
C HIS A 40 6.44 -15.83 -6.31
N CYS A 41 6.70 -16.71 -5.36
CA CYS A 41 6.88 -16.38 -3.96
C CYS A 41 7.99 -17.27 -3.37
N PRO A 42 9.20 -16.74 -3.15
CA PRO A 42 10.31 -17.51 -2.63
C PRO A 42 10.04 -18.10 -1.24
N VAL A 43 9.33 -17.35 -0.40
CA VAL A 43 9.03 -17.69 1.01
C VAL A 43 7.63 -17.17 1.38
N LYS A 44 6.91 -17.82 2.31
CA LYS A 44 5.51 -17.47 2.63
C LYS A 44 5.32 -16.02 3.07
N GLU A 45 6.34 -15.44 3.70
CA GLU A 45 6.38 -14.06 4.18
C GLU A 45 6.24 -13.04 3.03
N GLU A 46 6.57 -13.43 1.80
CA GLU A 46 6.46 -12.56 0.62
C GLU A 46 5.12 -12.70 -0.10
N ALA A 47 4.24 -13.61 0.34
CA ALA A 47 3.00 -13.94 -0.37
C ALA A 47 2.07 -12.74 -0.51
N LEU A 48 2.11 -11.78 0.42
CA LEU A 48 1.25 -10.58 0.41
C LEU A 48 1.85 -9.39 -0.35
N THR A 49 3.13 -9.47 -0.75
CA THR A 49 3.86 -8.41 -1.49
C THR A 49 3.19 -7.98 -2.80
N PRO A 50 2.51 -8.86 -3.57
CA PRO A 50 1.83 -8.42 -4.79
C PRO A 50 0.65 -7.47 -4.54
N LEU A 51 -0.17 -7.73 -3.50
CA LEU A 51 -1.34 -6.90 -3.15
C LEU A 51 -0.92 -5.50 -2.71
N LEU A 52 0.22 -5.46 -2.06
CA LEU A 52 0.97 -4.28 -1.66
C LEU A 52 1.35 -3.38 -2.83
N VAL A 53 2.05 -3.97 -3.79
CA VAL A 53 2.53 -3.27 -4.98
C VAL A 53 1.34 -2.83 -5.84
N GLU A 54 0.27 -3.62 -5.88
CA GLU A 54 -1.00 -3.27 -6.52
C GLU A 54 -1.64 -2.01 -5.93
N GLY A 55 -1.62 -1.83 -4.59
CA GLY A 55 -2.07 -0.60 -3.94
C GLY A 55 -1.28 0.63 -4.41
N VAL A 56 0.05 0.51 -4.55
CA VAL A 56 0.90 1.59 -5.07
C VAL A 56 0.62 1.85 -6.55
N HIS A 57 0.44 0.82 -7.38
CA HIS A 57 0.00 1.00 -8.77
C HIS A 57 -1.32 1.74 -8.88
N THR A 58 -2.29 1.41 -8.02
CA THR A 58 -3.59 2.09 -7.97
C THR A 58 -3.43 3.59 -7.69
N LEU A 59 -2.55 3.96 -6.75
CA LEU A 59 -2.21 5.36 -6.47
C LEU A 59 -1.50 6.04 -7.65
N VAL A 60 -0.54 5.37 -8.28
CA VAL A 60 0.17 5.86 -9.49
C VAL A 60 -0.84 6.17 -10.60
N ASP A 61 -1.72 5.22 -10.89
CA ASP A 61 -2.74 5.36 -11.93
C ASP A 61 -3.75 6.44 -11.59
N ALA A 62 -4.15 6.55 -10.33
CA ALA A 62 -5.06 7.59 -9.86
C ALA A 62 -4.45 8.99 -10.04
N LEU A 63 -3.17 9.16 -9.70
CA LEU A 63 -2.46 10.43 -9.86
C LEU A 63 -2.17 10.78 -11.32
N ALA A 64 -1.85 9.78 -12.14
CA ALA A 64 -1.60 9.94 -13.56
C ALA A 64 -2.87 10.38 -14.32
N ARG A 65 -4.06 9.93 -13.89
CA ARG A 65 -5.36 10.30 -14.47
C ARG A 65 -5.84 11.71 -14.12
N ARG A 66 -5.24 12.37 -13.12
CA ARG A 66 -5.61 13.74 -12.75
C ARG A 66 -5.22 14.73 -13.87
N PRO A 67 -5.98 15.83 -14.09
CA PRO A 67 -5.59 16.87 -15.06
C PRO A 67 -4.17 17.40 -14.80
N ALA A 68 -3.43 17.70 -15.88
CA ALA A 68 -2.06 18.21 -15.75
C ALA A 68 -1.99 19.62 -15.14
N ALA A 69 -3.02 20.44 -15.38
CA ALA A 69 -3.14 21.79 -14.84
C ALA A 69 -3.55 21.81 -13.35
N GLU A 70 -3.97 20.68 -12.78
CA GLU A 70 -4.36 20.60 -11.38
C GLU A 70 -3.11 20.67 -10.48
N PRO A 71 -3.08 21.55 -9.46
CA PRO A 71 -1.99 21.63 -8.51
C PRO A 71 -1.68 20.27 -7.87
N LEU A 72 -0.39 19.93 -7.75
CA LEU A 72 0.03 18.63 -7.23
C LEU A 72 -0.60 18.28 -5.86
N PRO A 73 -0.73 19.21 -4.89
CA PRO A 73 -1.36 18.87 -3.61
C PRO A 73 -2.81 18.40 -3.76
N GLU A 74 -3.61 19.07 -4.60
CA GLU A 74 -5.00 18.72 -4.86
C GLU A 74 -5.10 17.39 -5.60
N ALA A 75 -4.32 17.24 -6.67
CA ALA A 75 -4.24 16.01 -7.44
C ALA A 75 -3.82 14.81 -6.58
N ALA A 76 -2.84 15.00 -5.68
CA ALA A 76 -2.36 13.98 -4.76
C ALA A 76 -3.40 13.58 -3.72
N ARG A 77 -4.10 14.55 -3.12
CA ARG A 77 -5.21 14.28 -2.19
C ARG A 77 -6.30 13.47 -2.89
N SER A 78 -6.73 13.88 -4.07
CA SER A 78 -7.76 13.16 -4.84
C SER A 78 -7.30 11.77 -5.25
N ALA A 79 -6.03 11.60 -5.64
CA ALA A 79 -5.47 10.30 -6.00
C ALA A 79 -5.42 9.34 -4.81
N LEU A 80 -4.98 9.82 -3.64
CA LEU A 80 -4.98 9.06 -2.40
C LEU A 80 -6.39 8.57 -2.06
N LEU A 81 -7.38 9.49 -2.04
CA LEU A 81 -8.77 9.13 -1.75
C LEU A 81 -9.34 8.13 -2.76
N ALA A 82 -9.04 8.29 -4.05
CA ALA A 82 -9.47 7.37 -5.09
C ALA A 82 -8.81 5.98 -4.97
N SER A 83 -7.61 5.90 -4.40
CA SER A 83 -6.91 4.64 -4.13
C SER A 83 -7.29 3.98 -2.80
N SER A 84 -8.00 4.69 -1.91
CA SER A 84 -8.44 4.21 -0.60
C SER A 84 -9.70 3.35 -0.66
N THR A 85 -9.72 2.36 -1.56
CA THR A 85 -10.84 1.43 -1.71
C THR A 85 -10.88 0.42 -0.58
N THR A 86 -12.05 0.22 0.01
CA THR A 86 -12.26 -0.76 1.09
C THR A 86 -12.96 -2.01 0.57
N SER A 87 -12.52 -3.16 1.08
CA SER A 87 -13.20 -4.45 0.98
C SER A 87 -12.89 -5.25 2.24
N GLU A 88 -13.64 -6.34 2.45
CA GLU A 88 -13.35 -7.28 3.53
C GLU A 88 -11.93 -7.85 3.41
N ASP A 89 -11.50 -8.17 2.19
CA ASP A 89 -10.12 -8.60 1.91
C ASP A 89 -9.10 -7.53 2.31
N THR A 90 -9.33 -6.25 1.98
CA THR A 90 -8.41 -5.15 2.34
C THR A 90 -8.22 -5.09 3.85
N LEU A 91 -9.30 -5.21 4.63
CA LEU A 91 -9.23 -5.22 6.09
C LEU A 91 -8.48 -6.45 6.60
N ARG A 92 -8.81 -7.64 6.09
CA ARG A 92 -8.16 -8.91 6.44
C ARG A 92 -6.66 -8.85 6.22
N ILE A 93 -6.24 -8.43 5.04
CA ILE A 93 -4.83 -8.28 4.69
C ILE A 93 -4.15 -7.31 5.66
N ALA A 94 -4.73 -6.14 5.89
CA ALA A 94 -4.14 -5.15 6.79
C ALA A 94 -4.01 -5.67 8.23
N ARG A 95 -5.00 -6.41 8.75
CA ARG A 95 -4.93 -7.03 10.09
C ARG A 95 -3.84 -8.08 10.18
N VAL A 96 -3.78 -9.02 9.24
CA VAL A 96 -2.74 -10.06 9.18
C VAL A 96 -1.35 -9.43 9.14
N MET A 97 -1.20 -8.39 8.32
CA MET A 97 0.04 -7.64 8.16
C MET A 97 0.47 -6.92 9.44
N LEU A 98 -0.48 -6.36 10.19
CA LEU A 98 -0.22 -5.65 11.44
C LEU A 98 0.03 -6.59 12.63
N ALA A 99 -0.57 -7.78 12.63
CA ALA A 99 -0.39 -8.78 13.68
C ALA A 99 1.02 -9.40 13.66
N GLU A 100 1.66 -9.47 12.47
CA GLU A 100 2.89 -10.21 12.26
C GLU A 100 4.07 -9.28 11.91
N PRO A 101 5.07 -9.09 12.80
CA PRO A 101 6.17 -8.15 12.59
C PRO A 101 6.98 -8.43 11.31
N VAL A 102 7.16 -9.71 10.97
CA VAL A 102 7.90 -10.15 9.79
C VAL A 102 7.18 -9.78 8.48
N LEU A 103 5.85 -9.81 8.50
CA LEU A 103 5.03 -9.35 7.39
C LEU A 103 5.11 -7.82 7.34
N LYS A 104 4.84 -7.11 8.45
CA LYS A 104 4.90 -5.64 8.50
C LYS A 104 6.21 -5.08 7.95
N ALA A 105 7.34 -5.67 8.33
CA ALA A 105 8.64 -5.27 7.83
C ALA A 105 8.77 -5.41 6.30
N ARG A 106 8.28 -6.52 5.73
CA ARG A 106 8.25 -6.73 4.28
C ARG A 106 7.32 -5.76 3.57
N TRP A 107 6.18 -5.42 4.17
CA TRP A 107 5.24 -4.44 3.63
C TRP A 107 5.84 -3.05 3.52
N LEU A 108 6.44 -2.56 4.60
CA LEU A 108 7.11 -1.26 4.59
C LEU A 108 8.26 -1.25 3.56
N ALA A 109 9.04 -2.33 3.48
CA ALA A 109 10.11 -2.45 2.50
C ALA A 109 9.59 -2.52 1.05
N ALA A 110 8.51 -3.24 0.80
CA ALA A 110 7.88 -3.35 -0.52
C ALA A 110 7.25 -2.02 -0.96
N GLY A 111 6.50 -1.35 -0.07
CA GLY A 111 5.97 -0.01 -0.31
C GLY A 111 7.09 0.99 -0.63
N ARG A 112 8.20 0.93 0.10
CA ARG A 112 9.36 1.78 -0.15
C ARG A 112 10.02 1.51 -1.50
N ARG A 113 10.09 0.26 -1.95
CA ARG A 113 10.59 -0.07 -3.31
C ARG A 113 9.60 0.36 -4.39
N ALA A 114 8.31 0.14 -4.16
CA ALA A 114 7.25 0.49 -5.10
C ALA A 114 7.08 2.01 -5.26
N GLN A 115 7.54 2.83 -4.31
CA GLN A 115 7.52 4.30 -4.44
C GLN A 115 8.19 4.79 -5.74
N ASP A 116 9.18 4.05 -6.25
CA ASP A 116 9.92 4.42 -7.45
C ASP A 116 9.01 4.48 -8.70
N LEU A 117 7.86 3.80 -8.65
CA LEU A 117 6.81 3.86 -9.67
C LEU A 117 6.08 5.22 -9.68
N LEU A 118 6.01 5.90 -8.52
CA LEU A 118 5.31 7.18 -8.37
C LEU A 118 6.20 8.38 -8.72
N VAL A 119 7.52 8.22 -8.61
CA VAL A 119 8.52 9.26 -8.87
C VAL A 119 8.37 9.90 -10.26
N PRO A 120 8.22 9.16 -11.38
CA PRO A 120 8.08 9.78 -12.70
C PRO A 120 6.80 10.61 -12.86
N VAL A 121 5.71 10.24 -12.17
CA VAL A 121 4.45 10.97 -12.21
C VAL A 121 4.57 12.28 -11.43
N VAL A 122 5.17 12.20 -10.24
CA VAL A 122 5.42 13.36 -9.37
C VAL A 122 6.41 14.34 -10.03
N ALA A 123 7.52 13.84 -10.57
CA ALA A 123 8.55 14.65 -11.22
C ALA A 123 7.97 15.48 -12.37
N ARG A 124 7.13 14.85 -13.20
CA ARG A 124 6.43 15.51 -14.32
C ARG A 124 5.52 16.63 -13.84
N ARG A 125 4.76 16.41 -12.76
CA ARG A 125 3.86 17.43 -12.18
C ARG A 125 4.61 18.59 -11.53
N LEU A 126 5.79 18.31 -10.96
CA LEU A 126 6.65 19.32 -10.36
C LEU A 126 7.51 20.07 -11.39
N GLY A 127 7.62 19.58 -12.62
CA GLY A 127 8.52 20.14 -13.63
C GLY A 127 10.01 19.95 -13.29
N VAL A 128 10.35 18.87 -12.58
CA VAL A 128 11.73 18.58 -12.13
C VAL A 128 12.20 17.22 -12.68
N ALA A 129 13.51 16.97 -12.59
CA ALA A 129 14.08 15.67 -12.93
C ALA A 129 13.62 14.57 -11.95
N ALA A 130 13.47 13.34 -12.44
CA ALA A 130 13.01 12.20 -11.65
C ALA A 130 14.01 11.79 -10.54
N ASP A 131 15.30 12.09 -10.71
CA ASP A 131 16.33 11.85 -9.71
C ASP A 131 16.36 12.91 -8.61
N SER A 132 15.63 14.01 -8.76
CA SER A 132 15.59 15.13 -7.81
C SER A 132 15.10 14.70 -6.43
N LEU A 133 15.68 15.32 -5.40
CA LEU A 133 15.25 15.11 -4.01
C LEU A 133 13.77 15.44 -3.83
N ALA A 134 13.27 16.50 -4.49
CA ALA A 134 11.87 16.90 -4.43
C ALA A 134 10.93 15.79 -4.92
N ALA A 135 11.17 15.24 -6.11
CA ALA A 135 10.31 14.18 -6.66
C ALA A 135 10.31 12.91 -5.78
N LYS A 136 11.49 12.48 -5.33
CA LYS A 136 11.65 11.30 -4.46
C LYS A 136 10.99 11.48 -3.10
N THR A 137 11.16 12.65 -2.48
CA THR A 137 10.61 12.96 -1.16
C THR A 137 9.09 13.06 -1.22
N THR A 138 8.55 13.73 -2.22
CA THR A 138 7.10 13.84 -2.41
C THR A 138 6.47 12.48 -2.71
N ALA A 139 7.08 11.65 -3.56
CA ALA A 139 6.60 10.28 -3.80
C ALA A 139 6.59 9.43 -2.52
N GLY A 140 7.70 9.44 -1.76
CA GLY A 140 7.81 8.72 -0.50
C GLY A 140 6.79 9.20 0.55
N MET A 141 6.53 10.50 0.63
CA MET A 141 5.50 11.08 1.48
C MET A 141 4.10 10.54 1.14
N LEU A 142 3.74 10.46 -0.14
CA LEU A 142 2.42 9.96 -0.56
C LEU A 142 2.24 8.47 -0.21
N VAL A 143 3.28 7.65 -0.43
CA VAL A 143 3.27 6.24 -0.02
C VAL A 143 3.15 6.11 1.51
N ASN A 144 3.83 6.98 2.26
CA ASN A 144 3.73 6.99 3.72
C ASN A 144 2.33 7.37 4.19
N VAL A 145 1.69 8.39 3.60
CA VAL A 145 0.30 8.77 3.92
C VAL A 145 -0.65 7.59 3.70
N ALA A 146 -0.56 6.92 2.54
CA ALA A 146 -1.41 5.76 2.24
C ALA A 146 -1.18 4.61 3.25
N THR A 147 0.08 4.32 3.56
CA THR A 147 0.44 3.23 4.49
C THR A 147 -0.03 3.53 5.91
N THR A 148 0.27 4.71 6.45
CA THR A 148 -0.16 5.12 7.79
C THR A 148 -1.68 5.16 7.91
N ALA A 149 -2.38 5.63 6.88
CA ALA A 149 -3.85 5.65 6.89
C ALA A 149 -4.43 4.23 6.92
N LEU A 150 -3.89 3.31 6.12
CA LEU A 150 -4.29 1.90 6.13
C LEU A 150 -4.04 1.24 7.49
N GLU A 151 -2.87 1.47 8.09
CA GLU A 151 -2.53 0.93 9.41
C GLU A 151 -3.50 1.44 10.48
N HIS A 152 -3.77 2.75 10.50
CA HIS A 152 -4.67 3.36 11.48
C HIS A 152 -6.11 2.86 11.33
N TRP A 153 -6.61 2.84 10.09
CA TRP A 153 -7.96 2.35 9.78
C TRP A 153 -8.12 0.87 10.16
N ALA A 154 -7.14 0.02 9.87
CA ALA A 154 -7.23 -1.41 10.18
C ALA A 154 -7.28 -1.71 11.69
N LEU A 155 -6.76 -0.81 12.53
CA LEU A 155 -6.87 -0.89 13.99
C LEU A 155 -8.20 -0.35 14.52
N HIS A 156 -8.90 0.49 13.76
CA HIS A 156 -10.14 1.17 14.15
C HIS A 156 -11.19 1.19 13.01
N PRO A 157 -11.54 0.02 12.42
CA PRO A 157 -12.33 -0.02 11.18
C PRO A 157 -13.79 0.44 11.36
N GLU A 158 -14.31 0.41 12.60
CA GLU A 158 -15.67 0.83 12.95
C GLU A 158 -15.78 2.34 13.20
N ASP A 159 -14.67 3.02 13.50
CA ASP A 159 -14.68 4.42 13.93
C ASP A 159 -14.65 5.40 12.74
N SER A 160 -14.15 4.97 11.58
CA SER A 160 -13.98 5.79 10.39
C SER A 160 -13.79 4.94 9.14
N THR A 161 -14.13 5.48 7.98
CA THR A 161 -13.77 4.89 6.69
C THR A 161 -12.29 5.11 6.37
N LEU A 162 -11.69 4.24 5.55
CA LEU A 162 -10.31 4.42 5.09
C LEU A 162 -10.12 5.76 4.35
N GLY A 163 -11.13 6.22 3.62
CA GLY A 163 -11.10 7.52 2.94
C GLY A 163 -11.01 8.70 3.92
N GLU A 164 -11.77 8.68 5.01
CA GLU A 164 -11.71 9.71 6.07
C GLU A 164 -10.34 9.73 6.74
N VAL A 165 -9.83 8.57 7.13
CA VAL A 165 -8.49 8.44 7.73
C VAL A 165 -7.40 8.91 6.75
N THR A 166 -7.53 8.58 5.46
CA THR A 166 -6.61 9.04 4.41
C THR A 166 -6.64 10.56 4.25
N SER A 167 -7.83 11.16 4.25
CA SER A 167 -7.98 12.62 4.19
C SER A 167 -7.35 13.29 5.41
N ALA A 168 -7.56 12.74 6.60
CA ALA A 168 -6.98 13.25 7.84
C ALA A 168 -5.45 13.15 7.83
N ALA A 169 -4.90 11.99 7.45
CA ALA A 169 -3.45 11.77 7.34
C ALA A 169 -2.79 12.73 6.33
N TYR A 170 -3.42 12.92 5.15
CA TYR A 170 -2.92 13.88 4.16
C TYR A 170 -2.93 15.32 4.70
N THR A 171 -4.01 15.71 5.38
CA THR A 171 -4.17 17.04 5.97
C THR A 171 -3.09 17.33 7.02
N ALA A 172 -2.79 16.35 7.88
CA ALA A 172 -1.75 16.47 8.89
C ALA A 172 -0.37 16.76 8.26
N VAL A 173 0.00 16.05 7.21
CA VAL A 173 1.28 16.27 6.51
C VAL A 173 1.29 17.61 5.77
N ALA A 174 0.20 17.98 5.10
CA ALA A 174 0.08 19.27 4.40
C ALA A 174 0.09 20.48 5.35
N GLY A 175 -0.21 20.26 6.63
CA GLY A 175 -0.16 21.26 7.71
C GLY A 175 1.18 21.30 8.46
N PHE A 176 2.02 20.26 8.37
CA PHE A 176 3.25 20.13 9.17
C PHE A 176 4.19 21.34 9.09
N GLY A 177 4.36 21.93 7.91
CA GLY A 177 5.20 23.13 7.72
C GLY A 177 4.52 24.47 8.01
N ARG A 178 3.19 24.48 8.23
CA ARG A 178 2.40 25.69 8.53
C ARG A 178 2.18 25.91 10.03
N ALA A 179 2.46 24.89 10.84
CA ALA A 179 2.29 24.93 12.29
C ALA A 179 3.38 25.71 13.06
N ALA A 180 4.32 26.37 12.36
CA ALA A 180 5.39 27.17 12.96
C ALA A 180 5.19 28.68 12.70
N ALA A 181 4.06 29.22 13.18
CA ALA A 181 3.86 30.66 13.36
C ALA A 181 2.87 30.87 14.52
N THR A 182 3.34 30.61 15.74
CA THR A 182 2.70 31.11 16.97
C THR A 182 3.76 31.60 17.91
#